data_AF-A0A562FKI4-F1
#
_entry.id   AF-A0A562FKI4-F1
#
_cell.length_a   1.000
_cell.length_b   1.000
_cell.length_c   1.000
_cell.angle_alpha   90.00
_cell.angle_beta   90.00
_cell.angle_gamma   90.00
#
_symmetry.space_group_name_H-M   'P 1'
#
loop_
_entity.id
_entity.type
_entity.pdbx_description
1 polymer ?
#
loop_
_entity_poly.entity_id
_entity_poly.type
_entity_poly.pdbx_seq_one_letter_code
_entity_poly.pdbx_strand_id
1 'polypeptide(L)'
;MFDVFLKELNDNGGSVRAYDAVARAARARIATEPQNAAALLLISAAAQQFVDAYDDQPLTSDAATEELSRFSALVTSLDTAFTSGSFEDQLKALNEVATVLMNHRA
;
A
#
# COMPACT_ATOMS: atom_id res chain seq x y z
N MET A 1 9.67 6.14 -5.83
CA MET A 1 8.80 5.67 -6.94
C MET A 1 7.35 5.43 -6.49
N PHE A 2 7.14 4.59 -5.48
CA PHE A 2 5.86 4.35 -4.80
C PHE A 2 5.77 5.12 -3.47
N ASP A 3 6.89 5.63 -2.96
CA ASP A 3 6.99 6.58 -1.83
C ASP A 3 6.00 7.76 -1.90
N VAL A 4 5.62 8.19 -3.10
CA VAL A 4 4.56 9.20 -3.33
C VAL A 4 3.26 8.87 -2.59
N PHE A 5 2.88 7.60 -2.51
CA PHE A 5 1.68 7.18 -1.79
C PHE A 5 1.82 7.36 -0.28
N LEU A 6 3.01 7.17 0.29
CA LEU A 6 3.27 7.41 1.71
C LEU A 6 3.26 8.89 2.03
N LYS A 7 3.80 9.71 1.12
CA LYS A 7 3.73 11.16 1.26
C LYS A 7 2.28 11.64 1.26
N GLU A 8 1.49 11.24 0.27
CA GLU A 8 0.06 11.58 0.18
C GLU A 8 -0.71 11.11 1.42
N LEU A 9 -0.43 9.90 1.91
CA LEU A 9 -1.08 9.35 3.08
C LEU A 9 -0.77 10.18 4.35
N ASN A 10 0.50 10.50 4.57
CA ASN A 10 0.95 11.30 5.72
C ASN A 10 0.42 12.73 5.67
N ASP A 11 0.43 13.36 4.49
CA ASP A 11 -0.09 14.72 4.29
C ASP A 11 -1.60 14.80 4.60
N ASN A 12 -2.33 13.69 4.49
CA ASN A 12 -3.76 13.56 4.82
C ASN A 12 -4.01 12.85 6.17
N GLY A 13 -2.99 12.77 7.03
CA GLY A 13 -3.10 12.31 8.42
C GLY A 13 -3.42 10.83 8.60
N GLY A 14 -3.18 9.98 7.59
CA GLY A 14 -3.45 8.54 7.69
C GLY A 14 -4.93 8.18 7.89
N SER A 15 -5.84 9.07 7.50
CA SER A 15 -7.28 8.82 7.63
C SER A 15 -7.77 7.74 6.66
N VAL A 16 -8.91 7.10 6.96
CA VAL A 16 -9.57 6.14 6.05
C VAL A 16 -9.75 6.72 4.64
N ARG A 17 -10.12 8.00 4.53
CA ARG A 17 -10.24 8.71 3.25
C ARG A 17 -8.91 8.86 2.50
N ALA A 18 -7.81 9.02 3.23
CA ALA A 18 -6.48 9.08 2.64
C ALA A 18 -6.09 7.72 2.05
N TYR A 19 -6.42 6.62 2.73
CA TYR A 19 -6.23 5.27 2.18
C TYR A 19 -7.08 5.02 0.93
N ASP A 20 -8.34 5.46 0.89
CA ASP A 20 -9.17 5.37 -0.34
C ASP A 20 -8.54 6.16 -1.50
N ALA A 21 -8.03 7.36 -1.24
CA ALA A 21 -7.33 8.16 -2.23
C ALA A 21 -6.10 7.44 -2.79
N VAL A 22 -5.27 6.85 -1.91
CA VAL A 22 -4.11 6.04 -2.31
C VAL A 22 -4.53 4.82 -3.14
N ALA A 23 -5.58 4.10 -2.72
CA ALA A 23 -6.07 2.93 -3.43
C ALA A 23 -6.51 3.27 -4.87
N ARG A 24 -7.20 4.42 -5.04
CA ARG A 24 -7.61 4.95 -6.36
C ARG A 24 -6.42 5.42 -7.19
N ALA A 25 -5.50 6.17 -6.61
CA ALA A 25 -4.32 6.68 -7.29
C ALA A 25 -3.42 5.54 -7.82
N ALA A 26 -3.22 4.50 -7.00
CA ALA A 26 -2.48 3.31 -7.40
C ALA A 26 -3.15 2.57 -8.57
N ARG A 27 -4.47 2.36 -8.52
CA ARG A 27 -5.23 1.75 -9.64
C ARG A 27 -5.13 2.57 -10.92
N ALA A 28 -5.21 3.89 -10.83
CA ALA A 28 -5.14 4.76 -12.00
C ALA A 28 -3.80 4.63 -12.73
N ARG A 29 -2.69 4.48 -11.99
CA ARG A 29 -1.35 4.32 -12.57
C ARG A 29 -1.16 3.00 -13.33
N ILE A 30 -1.91 1.94 -13.02
CA ILE A 30 -1.77 0.62 -13.67
C ILE A 30 -1.93 0.72 -15.19
N ALA A 31 -2.86 1.54 -15.67
CA ALA A 31 -3.12 1.70 -17.10
C ALA A 31 -1.94 2.34 -17.86
N THR A 32 -1.17 3.19 -17.20
CA THR A 32 -0.04 3.93 -17.79
C THR A 32 1.33 3.32 -17.46
N GLU A 33 1.38 2.41 -16.49
CA GLU A 33 2.61 1.77 -15.99
C GLU A 33 2.45 0.24 -15.91
N PRO A 34 2.26 -0.46 -17.04
CA PRO A 34 1.99 -1.90 -17.05
C PRO A 34 3.11 -2.73 -16.42
N GLN A 35 4.37 -2.29 -16.50
CA GLN A 35 5.52 -2.92 -15.85
C GLN A 35 5.44 -2.90 -14.31
N ASN A 36 4.69 -1.95 -13.75
CA ASN A 36 4.52 -1.78 -12.30
C ASN A 36 3.16 -2.28 -11.81
N ALA A 37 2.33 -2.82 -12.71
CA ALA A 37 0.94 -3.15 -12.45
C ALA A 37 0.74 -4.05 -11.22
N ALA A 38 1.59 -5.07 -11.04
CA ALA A 38 1.52 -5.97 -9.90
C ALA A 38 1.78 -5.25 -8.57
N ALA A 39 2.83 -4.43 -8.50
CA ALA A 39 3.14 -3.65 -7.29
C ALA A 39 2.04 -2.64 -6.98
N LEU A 40 1.56 -1.92 -7.99
CA LEU A 40 0.46 -0.96 -7.86
C LEU A 40 -0.85 -1.63 -7.41
N LEU A 41 -1.14 -2.83 -7.90
CA LEU A 41 -2.30 -3.60 -7.46
C LEU A 41 -2.19 -4.01 -6.00
N LEU A 42 -1.01 -4.47 -5.55
CA LEU A 42 -0.79 -4.85 -4.16
C LEU A 42 -0.91 -3.66 -3.20
N ILE A 43 -0.34 -2.50 -3.58
CA ILE A 43 -0.48 -1.25 -2.81
C ILE A 43 -1.95 -0.85 -2.71
N SER A 44 -2.67 -0.89 -3.83
CA SER A 44 -4.09 -0.57 -3.87
C SER A 44 -4.92 -1.52 -2.99
N ALA A 45 -4.65 -2.82 -3.07
CA ALA A 45 -5.36 -3.82 -2.27
C ALA A 45 -5.08 -3.64 -0.77
N ALA A 46 -3.83 -3.35 -0.39
CA ALA A 46 -3.47 -3.12 1.01
C ALA A 46 -4.21 -1.90 1.59
N ALA A 47 -4.27 -0.81 0.83
CA ALA A 47 -4.99 0.38 1.24
C ALA A 47 -6.51 0.14 1.30
N GLN A 48 -7.06 -0.59 0.33
CA GLN A 48 -8.48 -0.92 0.30
C GLN A 48 -8.90 -1.80 1.48
N GLN A 49 -8.07 -2.76 1.91
CA GLN A 49 -8.38 -3.59 3.09
C GLN A 49 -8.63 -2.75 4.35
N PHE A 50 -7.82 -1.71 4.55
CA PHE A 50 -8.02 -0.80 5.68
C PHE A 50 -9.30 0.02 5.53
N VAL A 51 -9.59 0.50 4.31
CA VAL A 51 -10.87 1.18 4.02
C VAL A 51 -12.03 0.26 4.36
N ASP A 52 -12.04 -0.96 3.83
CA ASP A 52 -13.15 -1.89 4.02
C ASP A 52 -13.34 -2.29 5.50
N ALA A 53 -12.26 -2.31 6.29
CA ALA A 53 -12.32 -2.65 7.71
C ALA A 53 -12.81 -1.50 8.60
N TYR A 54 -12.51 -0.26 8.21
CA TYR A 54 -12.80 0.93 9.01
C TYR A 54 -13.87 1.86 8.41
N ASP A 55 -14.44 1.52 7.25
CA ASP A 55 -15.59 2.22 6.70
C ASP A 55 -16.77 2.08 7.66
N ASP A 56 -17.31 3.22 8.08
CA ASP A 56 -18.34 3.34 9.11
C ASP A 56 -18.03 2.69 10.48
N GLN A 57 -16.77 2.29 10.74
CA GLN A 57 -16.33 1.76 12.05
C GLN A 57 -15.49 2.80 12.83
N PRO A 58 -15.49 2.73 14.18
CA PRO A 58 -14.58 3.54 14.98
C PRO A 58 -13.12 3.17 14.72
N LEU A 59 -12.34 4.13 14.21
CA LEU A 59 -10.89 4.00 14.10
C LEU A 59 -10.22 4.52 15.37
N THR A 60 -9.53 3.63 16.10
CA THR A 60 -8.71 4.02 17.25
C THR A 60 -7.36 4.57 16.78
N SER A 61 -6.73 5.41 17.62
CA SER A 61 -5.37 5.92 17.35
C SER A 61 -4.34 4.80 17.18
N ASP A 62 -4.49 3.73 17.96
CA ASP A 62 -3.55 2.62 17.98
C ASP A 62 -3.65 1.81 16.69
N ALA A 63 -4.89 1.50 16.25
CA ALA A 63 -5.14 0.84 14.97
C ALA A 63 -4.65 1.67 13.79
N ALA A 64 -4.86 2.99 13.80
CA ALA A 64 -4.37 3.88 12.76
C ALA A 64 -2.83 3.89 12.69
N THR A 65 -2.16 3.88 13.85
CA THR A 65 -0.69 3.88 13.94
C THR A 65 -0.11 2.55 13.48
N GLU A 66 -0.70 1.44 13.90
CA GLU A 66 -0.31 0.09 13.48
C GLU A 66 -0.44 -0.07 11.97
N GLU A 67 -1.59 0.34 11.42
CA GLU A 67 -1.83 0.26 9.99
C GLU A 67 -0.86 1.15 9.21
N LEU A 68 -0.61 2.38 9.65
CA LEU A 68 0.33 3.28 8.98
C LEU A 68 1.74 2.68 8.92
N SER A 69 2.18 2.08 10.03
CA SER A 69 3.46 1.39 10.10
C SER A 69 3.53 0.20 9.14
N ARG A 70 2.50 -0.65 9.15
CA ARG A 70 2.36 -1.81 8.26
C ARG A 70 2.39 -1.40 6.80
N PHE A 71 1.50 -0.47 6.42
CA PHE A 71 1.38 0.02 5.05
C PHE A 71 2.68 0.66 4.56
N SER A 72 3.33 1.46 5.41
CA SER A 72 4.63 2.08 5.11
C SER A 72 5.71 1.04 4.84
N ALA A 73 5.76 -0.05 5.61
CA ALA A 73 6.72 -1.13 5.39
C ALA A 73 6.49 -1.83 4.04
N LEU A 74 5.24 -2.11 3.67
CA LEU A 74 4.90 -2.74 2.38
C LEU A 74 5.32 -1.86 1.20
N VAL A 75 4.93 -0.58 1.22
CA VAL A 75 5.24 0.35 0.13
C VAL A 75 6.75 0.58 0.02
N THR A 76 7.46 0.72 1.14
CA THR A 76 8.92 0.91 1.15
C THR A 76 9.66 -0.31 0.60
N SER A 77 9.20 -1.53 0.92
CA SER A 77 9.79 -2.76 0.38
C SER A 77 9.66 -2.82 -1.14
N LEU A 78 8.46 -2.55 -1.67
CA LEU A 78 8.23 -2.47 -3.11
C LEU A 78 9.04 -1.34 -3.76
N ASP A 79 9.08 -0.16 -3.15
CA ASP A 79 9.81 0.99 -3.67
C ASP A 79 11.31 0.70 -3.82
N THR A 80 11.91 0.10 -2.79
CA THR A 80 13.33 -0.27 -2.78
C THR A 80 13.65 -1.28 -3.88
N ALA A 81 12.83 -2.34 -3.98
CA ALA A 81 13.01 -3.41 -4.96
C ALA A 81 12.86 -2.91 -6.40
N PHE A 82 11.90 -2.02 -6.66
CA PHE A 82 11.66 -1.49 -8.01
C PHE A 82 12.59 -0.33 -8.39
N THR A 83 13.13 0.41 -7.43
CA THR A 83 14.04 1.54 -7.71
C THR A 83 15.49 1.08 -7.92
N SER A 84 15.95 0.08 -7.15
CA SER A 84 17.37 -0.30 -7.12
C SER A 84 17.65 -1.79 -7.17
N GLY A 85 16.61 -2.63 -7.10
CA GLY A 85 16.73 -4.08 -7.07
C GLY A 85 16.84 -4.71 -8.45
N SER A 86 17.27 -5.97 -8.45
CA SER A 86 17.19 -6.86 -9.60
C SER A 86 15.75 -7.32 -9.86
N PHE A 87 15.51 -7.98 -11.00
CA PHE A 87 14.22 -8.63 -11.26
C PHE A 87 13.86 -9.69 -10.20
N GLU A 88 14.86 -10.40 -9.67
CA GLU A 88 14.66 -11.36 -8.58
C GLU A 88 14.21 -10.66 -7.29
N ASP A 89 14.78 -9.50 -6.99
CA ASP A 89 14.36 -8.68 -5.84
C ASP A 89 12.93 -8.17 -5.99
N GLN A 90 12.55 -7.73 -7.20
CA GLN A 90 11.19 -7.32 -7.50
C GLN A 90 10.19 -8.46 -7.30
N LEU A 91 10.49 -9.64 -7.87
CA LEU A 91 9.63 -10.81 -7.73
C LEU A 91 9.51 -11.26 -6.27
N LYS A 92 10.62 -11.24 -5.53
CA LYS A 92 10.64 -11.54 -4.10
C LYS A 92 9.76 -10.57 -3.31
N ALA A 93 9.92 -9.26 -3.52
CA ALA A 93 9.13 -8.24 -2.83
C ALA A 93 7.63 -8.37 -3.13
N LEU A 94 7.26 -8.63 -4.39
CA LEU A 94 5.86 -8.89 -4.77
C LEU A 94 5.26 -10.08 -3.99
N ASN A 95 5.99 -11.20 -3.93
CA ASN A 95 5.52 -12.40 -3.24
C ASN A 95 5.44 -12.22 -1.72
N GLU A 96 6.40 -11.52 -1.12
CA GLU A 96 6.41 -11.21 0.30
C GLU A 96 5.23 -10.31 0.67
N VAL A 97 5.01 -9.22 -0.07
CA VAL A 97 3.88 -8.32 0.16
C VAL A 97 2.55 -9.03 -0.02
N ALA A 98 2.39 -9.84 -1.07
CA ALA A 98 1.18 -10.62 -1.28
C ALA A 98 0.90 -11.59 -0.10
N THR A 99 1.95 -12.22 0.42
CA THR A 99 1.85 -13.13 1.59
C THR A 99 1.42 -12.37 2.85
N VAL A 100 2.02 -11.21 3.11
CA VAL A 100 1.63 -10.37 4.26
C VAL A 100 0.17 -9.92 4.13
N LEU A 101 -0.25 -9.52 2.94
CA LEU A 101 -1.60 -9.02 2.67
C LEU A 101 -2.68 -10.11 2.88
N MET A 102 -2.39 -11.37 2.53
CA MET A 102 -3.31 -12.49 2.74
C MET A 102 -3.40 -12.96 4.20
N ASN A 103 -2.32 -12.77 4.97
CA ASN A 103 -2.28 -13.17 6.38
C ASN A 103 -2.77 -12.06 7.32
N HIS A 104 -2.98 -10.86 6.80
CA HIS A 104 -3.50 -9.74 7.57
C HIS A 104 -5.03 -9.87 7.72
N ARG A 105 -5.48 -9.99 8.97
CA ARG A 105 -6.88 -9.79 9.33
C ARG A 105 -6.98 -8.38 9.89
N ALA A 106 -7.72 -7.53 9.18
CA ALA A 106 -8.08 -6.20 9.66
C ALA A 106 -9.07 -6.28 10.82
#